data_AF-A0ABD5PRC8-F1
#
_entry.id   AF-A0ABD5PRC8-F1
#
_cell.length_a   1.000
_cell.length_b   1.000
_cell.length_c   1.000
_cell.angle_alpha   90.00
_cell.angle_beta   90.00
_cell.angle_gamma   90.00
#
_symmetry.space_group_name_H-M   'P 1'
#
loop_
_entity.id
_entity.type
_entity.pdbx_description
1 polymer ?
#
loop_
_entity_poly.entity_id
_entity_poly.type
_entity_poly.pdbx_seq_one_letter_code
_entity_poly.pdbx_strand_id
1 'polypeptide(L)' 'MAADPILRKGETLDAGEYLTICYELHHVLLPELADMRLVEFDRFEDEVRRGLRFDEVHRFLEQIADDHDK' A
#
# COMPACT_ATOMS: atom_id res chain seq x y z
N MET A 1 -4.89 12.62 -5.82
CA MET A 1 -5.65 11.42 -6.20
C MET A 1 -6.14 10.73 -4.93
N ALA A 2 -7.36 10.18 -4.92
CA ALA A 2 -7.81 9.32 -3.82
C ALA A 2 -7.22 7.92 -4.06
N ALA A 3 -6.79 7.23 -3.00
CA ALA A 3 -6.34 5.85 -3.13
C ALA A 3 -7.50 4.97 -3.60
N ASP A 4 -7.23 4.05 -4.52
CA ASP A 4 -8.24 3.09 -4.94
C ASP A 4 -8.62 2.19 -3.75
N PRO A 5 -9.92 2.08 -3.43
CA PRO A 5 -10.36 1.20 -2.36
C PRO A 5 -10.07 -0.25 -2.75
N ILE A 6 -9.57 -1.03 -1.79
CA ILE A 6 -9.30 -2.47 -1.97
C ILE A 6 -10.57 -3.21 -2.43
N LEU A 7 -11.74 -2.77 -1.96
CA LEU A 7 -13.04 -3.30 -2.36
C LEU A 7 -13.74 -2.36 -3.34
N ARG A 8 -14.32 -2.94 -4.40
CA ARG A 8 -15.18 -2.21 -5.32
C ARG A 8 -16.54 -1.96 -4.70
N LYS A 9 -17.28 -1.04 -5.29
CA LYS A 9 -18.64 -0.70 -4.86
C LYS A 9 -19.55 -1.94 -4.94
N GLY A 10 -20.02 -2.40 -3.78
CA GLY A 10 -20.91 -3.56 -3.66
C GLY A 10 -20.21 -4.87 -3.27
N GLU A 11 -18.89 -4.88 -3.19
CA GLU A 11 -18.13 -6.00 -2.65
C GLU A 11 -18.06 -5.91 -1.12
N THR A 12 -18.15 -7.07 -0.46
CA THR A 12 -18.00 -7.23 0.99
C THR A 12 -17.02 -8.37 1.23
N LEU A 13 -16.14 -8.22 2.21
CA LEU A 13 -15.32 -9.33 2.69
C LEU A 13 -16.05 -10.05 3.81
N ASP A 14 -16.01 -11.38 3.80
CA ASP A 14 -16.28 -12.12 5.01
C ASP A 14 -15.10 -12.00 6.01
N ALA A 15 -15.31 -12.47 7.23
CA ALA A 15 -14.31 -12.34 8.30
C ALA A 15 -12.99 -13.10 8.00
N GLY A 16 -13.07 -14.22 7.28
CA GLY A 16 -11.91 -15.01 6.89
C GLY A 16 -11.12 -14.34 5.75
N GLU A 17 -11.82 -13.82 4.75
CA GLU A 17 -11.21 -13.05 3.65
C GLU A 17 -10.54 -11.78 4.18
N TYR A 18 -11.20 -11.05 5.07
CA TYR A 18 -10.64 -9.88 5.74
C TYR A 18 -9.36 -10.23 6.51
N LEU A 19 -9.40 -11.30 7.32
CA LEU A 19 -8.24 -11.75 8.07
C LEU A 19 -7.07 -12.13 7.15
N THR A 20 -7.35 -12.77 6.02
CA THR A 20 -6.34 -13.16 5.04
C THR A 20 -5.66 -11.95 4.43
N ILE A 21 -6.43 -10.95 4.00
CA ILE A 21 -5.88 -9.70 3.43
C ILE A 21 -5.05 -8.96 4.47
N CYS A 22 -5.54 -8.85 5.70
CA CYS A 22 -4.77 -8.24 6.79
C CYS A 22 -3.46 -9.02 7.02
N TYR A 23 -3.50 -10.34 7.06
CA TYR A 23 -2.30 -11.15 7.26
C TYR A 23 -1.27 -10.93 6.16
N GLU A 24 -1.68 -10.99 4.89
CA GLU A 24 -0.77 -10.74 3.75
C GLU A 24 -0.19 -9.32 3.77
N LEU A 25 -1.02 -8.32 4.07
CA LEU A 25 -0.57 -6.94 4.16
C LEU A 25 0.53 -6.78 5.23
N HIS A 26 0.33 -7.32 6.43
CA HIS A 26 1.24 -7.11 7.56
C HIS A 26 2.48 -8.00 7.50
N HIS A 27 2.39 -9.21 6.95
CA HIS A 27 3.49 -10.17 6.98
C HIS A 27 4.26 -10.30 5.67
N VAL A 28 3.71 -9.82 4.56
CA VAL A 28 4.34 -9.92 3.25
C VAL A 28 4.57 -8.53 2.67
N LEU A 29 3.49 -7.78 2.42
CA LEU A 29 3.58 -6.53 1.64
C LEU A 29 4.28 -5.39 2.39
N LEU A 30 3.90 -5.09 3.63
CA LEU A 30 4.51 -4.00 4.40
C LEU A 30 6.02 -4.24 4.67
N PRO A 31 6.47 -5.46 5.03
CA PRO A 31 7.89 -5.77 5.10
C PRO A 31 8.64 -5.56 3.78
N GLU A 32 8.10 -6.01 2.65
CA GLU A 32 8.74 -5.82 1.34
C GLU A 32 8.87 -4.33 0.98
N LEU A 33 7.82 -3.54 1.24
CA LEU A 33 7.85 -2.09 1.04
C LEU A 33 8.85 -1.38 1.97
N ALA A 34 9.02 -1.90 3.19
CA ALA A 34 10.00 -1.39 4.14
C ALA A 34 11.44 -1.71 3.69
N ASP A 35 11.69 -2.91 3.17
CA ASP A 35 12.98 -3.29 2.57
C ASP A 35 13.35 -2.37 1.39
N MET A 36 12.35 -1.97 0.60
CA MET A 36 12.52 -1.00 -0.49
C MET A 36 12.70 0.45 0.00
N ARG A 37 12.58 0.70 1.31
CA ARG A 37 12.59 2.02 1.98
C ARG A 37 11.47 2.95 1.51
N LEU A 38 10.37 2.38 1.03
CA LEU A 38 9.19 3.15 0.62
C LEU A 38 8.31 3.47 1.82
N VAL A 39 8.25 2.57 2.79
CA VAL A 39 7.57 2.80 4.07
C VAL A 39 8.51 2.50 5.22
N GLU A 40 8.18 3.01 6.40
CA GLU A 40 8.66 2.47 7.67
C GLU A 40 7.47 1.78 8.32
N PHE A 41 7.65 0.53 8.76
CA PHE A 41 6.58 -0.26 9.35
C PHE A 41 7.00 -0.76 10.73
N ASP A 42 6.30 -0.29 11.77
CA ASP A 42 6.42 -0.82 13.12
C ASP A 42 5.32 -1.87 13.34
N ARG A 43 5.72 -3.15 13.30
CA ARG A 43 4.83 -4.29 13.52
C ARG A 43 4.24 -4.39 14.93
N PHE A 44 4.83 -3.72 15.92
CA PHE A 44 4.40 -3.80 17.32
C PHE A 44 3.39 -2.72 17.64
N GLU A 45 3.62 -1.51 17.13
CA GLU A 45 2.71 -0.36 17.25
C GLU A 45 1.65 -0.33 16.13
N ASP A 46 1.74 -1.24 15.15
CA ASP A 46 0.90 -1.29 13.95
C ASP A 46 0.87 0.04 13.18
N GLU A 47 2.04 0.68 13.09
CA GLU A 47 2.17 2.01 12.50
C GLU A 47 2.95 1.96 11.19
N VAL A 48 2.39 2.59 10.15
CA VAL A 48 3.03 2.75 8.83
C VAL A 48 3.33 4.22 8.57
N ARG A 49 4.59 4.54 8.29
CA ARG A 49 5.06 5.89 7.96
C ARG A 49 5.71 5.91 6.58
N ARG A 50 5.90 7.11 6.01
CA ARG A 50 6.62 7.28 4.74
C ARG A 50 8.11 6.99 4.94
N GLY A 51 8.65 6.13 4.10
CA GLY A 51 10.09 5.85 4.06
C GLY A 51 10.85 6.85 3.22
N LEU A 52 12.18 6.80 3.30
CA LEU A 52 13.10 7.74 2.65
C LEU A 52 12.92 7.86 1.13
N ARG A 53 12.45 6.80 0.46
CA ARG A 53 12.27 6.75 -0.99
C ARG A 53 10.84 6.99 -1.44
N PHE A 54 9.92 7.24 -0.51
CA PHE A 54 8.50 7.40 -0.81
C PHE A 54 8.26 8.51 -1.85
N ASP A 55 8.77 9.72 -1.60
CA ASP A 55 8.51 10.87 -2.47
C ASP A 55 9.16 10.74 -3.86
N GLU A 56 10.28 10.02 -3.96
CA GLU A 56 10.95 9.72 -5.23
C GLU A 56 10.07 8.81 -6.10
N VAL A 57 9.60 7.70 -5.53
CA VAL A 57 8.75 6.73 -6.25
C VAL A 57 7.37 7.31 -6.53
N HIS A 58 6.81 8.08 -5.61
CA HIS A 58 5.52 8.76 -5.82
C HIS A 58 5.57 9.67 -7.05
N ARG A 59 6.60 10.52 -7.17
CA ARG A 59 6.78 11.41 -8.32
C ARG A 59 6.94 10.62 -9.63
N PHE A 60 7.65 9.51 -9.59
CA PHE A 60 7.83 8.64 -10.76
C PHE A 60 6.50 8.02 -11.22
N LEU A 61 5.68 7.54 -10.28
CA LEU A 61 4.36 6.96 -10.58
C LEU A 61 3.38 8.01 -11.12
N GLU A 62 3.40 9.24 -10.59
CA GLU A 62 2.60 10.35 -11.12
C GLU A 62 2.95 10.65 -12.58
N GLN A 63 4.24 10.62 -12.95
CA GLN A 63 4.68 10.84 -14.34
C GLN A 63 4.19 9.75 -15.29
N ILE A 64 4.18 8.49 -14.85
CA ILE A 64 3.65 7.38 -15.65
C ILE A 64 2.13 7.53 -15.86
N ALA A 65 1.40 7.93 -14.82
CA ALA A 65 -0.04 8.14 -14.93
C ALA A 65 -0.38 9.27 -15.91
N ASP A 66 0.34 10.39 -15.84
CA ASP A 66 0.15 11.53 -16.76
C ASP A 66 0.47 11.17 -18.23
N ASP A 67 1.45 10.29 -18.48
CA ASP A 67 1.80 9.82 -19.83
C ASP A 67 0.75 8.87 -20.42
N HIS A 68 0.00 8.15 -19.57
CA HIS A 68 -1.07 7.23 -20.01
C HIS A 68 -2.39 7.93 -20.35
N ASP A 69 -2.58 9.18 -19.92
CA ASP A 69 -3.79 9.99 -20.19
C ASP A 69 -3.68 10.87 -21.46
N LYS A 70 -2.65 10.68 -22.30
CA LYS A 70 -2.40 11.43 -23.55
C LYS A 70 -2.72 10.68 -24.84
#